data_AF-A0A6G4WME2-F1
#
_entry.id   AF-A0A6G4WME2-F1
#
_cell.length_a   1.000
_cell.length_b   1.000
_cell.length_c   1.000
_cell.angle_alpha   90.00
_cell.angle_beta   90.00
_cell.angle_gamma   90.00
#
_symmetry.space_group_name_H-M   'P 1'
#
loop_
_entity.id
_entity.type
_entity.pdbx_description
1 polymer ?
#
loop_
_entity_poly.entity_id
_entity_poly.type
_entity_poly.pdbx_seq_one_letter_code
_entity_poly.pdbx_strand_id
1 'polypeptide(L)' 'KDRYVRSLIFARDEQPYMAYLYGSTLAIGRTVQDVEEWPDRIRKVTTDQVKAVAARYLVPHHSTTGYLLPKTEN' A
#
# COMPACT_ATOMS: atom_id res chain seq x y z
N LYS A 1 -3.64 -2.95 11.11
CA LYS A 1 -3.50 -4.33 10.61
C LYS A 1 -4.86 -4.91 10.24
N ASP A 2 -5.78 -5.01 11.19
CA ASP A 2 -7.11 -5.62 10.99
C ASP A 2 -7.97 -4.92 9.95
N ARG A 3 -7.93 -3.58 9.88
CA ARG A 3 -8.60 -2.81 8.81
C ARG A 3 -8.18 -3.26 7.42
N TYR A 4 -6.88 -3.49 7.21
CA TYR A 4 -6.34 -3.87 5.91
C TYR A 4 -6.64 -5.34 5.58
N VAL A 5 -6.56 -6.22 6.59
CA VAL A 5 -6.98 -7.62 6.41
C VAL A 5 -8.46 -7.71 6.04
N ARG A 6 -9.33 -6.89 6.67
CA ARG A 6 -10.75 -6.81 6.32
C ARG A 6 -10.99 -6.32 4.89
N SER A 7 -10.27 -5.29 4.43
CA SER A 7 -10.41 -4.83 3.05
C SER A 7 -10.02 -5.91 2.03
N LEU A 8 -9.02 -6.75 2.32
CA LEU A 8 -8.67 -7.89 1.45
C LEU A 8 -9.71 -9.02 1.47
N ILE A 9 -10.49 -9.14 2.55
CA ILE A 9 -11.58 -10.12 2.62
C ILE A 9 -12.77 -9.60 1.81
N PHE A 10 -13.19 -8.35 2.05
CA PHE A 10 -14.29 -7.72 1.32
C PHE A 10 -14.00 -7.55 -0.18
N ALA A 11 -12.73 -7.39 -0.54
CA ALA A 11 -12.26 -7.43 -1.92
C ALA A 11 -12.85 -8.61 -2.70
N ARG A 12 -12.95 -9.79 -2.08
CA ARG A 12 -13.43 -11.01 -2.72
C ARG A 12 -14.91 -10.94 -3.10
N ASP A 13 -15.67 -10.09 -2.41
CA ASP A 13 -17.08 -9.84 -2.69
C ASP A 13 -17.26 -8.77 -3.78
N GLU A 14 -16.20 -8.04 -4.13
CA GLU A 14 -16.17 -6.99 -5.15
C GLU A 14 -15.34 -7.43 -6.37
N GLN A 15 -15.99 -8.07 -7.34
CA GLN A 15 -15.32 -8.64 -8.53
C GLN A 15 -14.48 -7.63 -9.35
N PRO A 16 -14.89 -6.37 -9.56
CA PRO A 16 -14.03 -5.38 -10.21
C PRO A 16 -12.73 -5.10 -9.46
N TYR A 17 -12.80 -5.04 -8.13
CA TYR A 17 -11.63 -4.83 -7.29
C TYR A 17 -10.69 -6.05 -7.33
N MET A 18 -11.21 -7.28 -7.38
CA MET A 18 -10.38 -8.48 -7.59
C MET A 18 -9.66 -8.47 -8.93
N ALA A 19 -10.35 -8.09 -10.02
CA ALA A 19 -9.72 -7.97 -11.34
C ALA A 19 -8.58 -6.95 -11.33
N TYR A 20 -8.81 -5.79 -10.71
CA TYR A 20 -7.77 -4.77 -10.51
C TYR A 20 -6.60 -5.31 -9.67
N LEU A 21 -6.88 -6.03 -8.59
CA LEU A 21 -5.88 -6.56 -7.67
C LEU A 21 -4.94 -7.54 -8.37
N TYR A 22 -5.48 -8.51 -9.09
CA TYR A 22 -4.69 -9.46 -9.88
C TYR A 22 -3.95 -8.78 -11.02
N GLY A 23 -4.64 -7.93 -11.80
CA GLY A 23 -4.05 -7.22 -12.93
C GLY A 23 -2.86 -6.35 -12.52
N SER A 24 -3.04 -5.52 -11.49
CA SER A 24 -1.97 -4.64 -10.97
C SER A 24 -0.80 -5.43 -10.38
N THR A 25 -1.07 -6.55 -9.70
CA THR A 25 -0.02 -7.40 -9.12
C THR A 25 0.83 -8.06 -10.22
N LEU A 26 0.18 -8.63 -11.25
CA LEU A 26 0.88 -9.25 -12.37
C LEU A 26 1.64 -8.20 -13.21
N ALA A 27 1.07 -7.00 -13.39
CA ALA A 27 1.69 -5.93 -14.18
C ALA A 27 3.04 -5.46 -13.61
N ILE A 28 3.27 -5.61 -12.30
CA ILE A 28 4.54 -5.29 -11.65
C ILE A 28 5.47 -6.50 -11.48
N GLY A 29 5.18 -7.61 -12.18
CA GLY A 29 6.01 -8.82 -12.19
C GLY A 29 5.86 -9.71 -10.96
N ARG A 30 4.77 -9.55 -10.18
CA ARG A 30 4.45 -10.46 -9.06
C ARG A 30 3.54 -11.59 -9.50
N THR A 31 3.28 -12.52 -8.58
CA THR A 31 2.56 -13.77 -8.86
C THR A 31 1.13 -13.75 -8.32
N VAL A 32 0.29 -14.69 -8.78
CA VAL A 32 -1.04 -14.95 -8.20
C VAL A 32 -0.92 -15.32 -6.72
N GLN A 33 0.08 -16.14 -6.37
CA GLN A 33 0.37 -16.54 -4.98
C GLN A 33 0.57 -15.32 -4.06
N ASP A 34 1.21 -14.25 -4.54
CA ASP A 34 1.41 -13.03 -3.75
C ASP A 34 0.08 -12.40 -3.29
N VAL A 35 -0.97 -12.50 -4.12
CA VAL A 35 -2.32 -11.99 -3.81
C VAL A 35 -3.01 -12.90 -2.79
N GLU A 36 -2.89 -14.21 -2.95
CA GLU A 36 -3.55 -15.20 -2.09
C GLU A 36 -2.97 -15.20 -0.66
N GLU A 37 -1.65 -15.07 -0.54
CA GLU A 37 -0.95 -15.11 0.74
C GLU A 37 -0.91 -13.76 1.48
N TRP A 38 -1.35 -12.67 0.83
CA TRP A 38 -1.26 -11.33 1.40
C TRP A 38 -1.88 -11.17 2.78
N PRO A 39 -3.09 -11.71 3.07
CA PRO A 39 -3.67 -11.64 4.41
C PRO A 39 -2.73 -12.21 5.48
N ASP A 40 -2.10 -13.35 5.22
CA ASP A 40 -1.22 -14.01 6.18
C ASP A 40 0.13 -13.31 6.30
N ARG A 41 0.69 -12.82 5.20
CA ARG A 41 1.92 -12.00 5.21
C ARG A 41 1.71 -10.75 6.05
N ILE A 42 0.56 -10.10 5.92
CA ILE A 42 0.22 -8.90 6.69
C ILE A 42 -0.03 -9.24 8.16
N ARG A 43 -0.65 -10.40 8.45
CA ARG A 43 -0.76 -10.94 9.80
C ARG A 43 0.59 -11.21 10.46
N LYS A 44 1.67 -11.43 9.70
CA LYS A 44 3.01 -11.65 10.25
C LYS A 44 3.80 -10.37 10.50
N VAL A 45 3.38 -9.22 9.94
CA VAL A 45 4.07 -7.93 10.15
C VAL A 45 4.04 -7.52 11.62
N THR A 46 5.21 -7.19 12.16
CA THR A 46 5.41 -6.69 13.52
C THR A 46 5.58 -5.17 13.55
N THR A 47 5.35 -4.57 14.72
CA THR A 47 5.56 -3.13 14.91
C THR A 47 7.02 -2.72 14.70
N ASP A 48 7.98 -3.56 15.11
CA ASP A 48 9.40 -3.24 14.98
C ASP A 48 9.85 -3.27 13.52
N GLN A 49 9.32 -4.19 12.71
CA GLN A 49 9.54 -4.18 11.27
C GLN A 49 9.04 -2.88 10.64
N VAL A 50 7.85 -2.40 11.04
CA VAL A 50 7.28 -1.13 10.58
C VAL A 50 8.18 0.05 10.96
N LYS A 51 8.64 0.11 12.23
CA LYS A 51 9.56 1.15 12.69
C LYS A 51 10.88 1.13 11.92
N ALA A 52 11.44 -0.05 11.67
CA ALA A 52 12.70 -0.21 10.95
C ALA A 52 12.60 0.29 9.50
N VAL A 53 11.53 -0.05 8.76
CA VAL A 53 11.35 0.44 7.39
C VAL A 53 11.01 1.94 7.35
N ALA A 54 10.27 2.45 8.34
CA ALA A 54 10.00 3.88 8.46
C ALA A 54 11.30 4.67 8.60
N ALA A 55 12.19 4.25 9.51
CA ALA A 55 13.51 4.89 9.69
C ALA A 55 14.38 4.82 8.42
N ARG A 56 14.23 3.76 7.62
CA ARG A 56 14.99 3.57 6.38
C ARG A 56 14.50 4.46 5.23
N TYR A 57 13.18 4.57 5.03
CA TYR A 57 12.62 5.17 3.82
C TYR A 57 11.99 6.55 4.04
N LEU A 58 11.49 6.85 5.24
CA LEU A 58 10.89 8.14 5.56
C LEU A 58 11.95 9.14 6.03
N VAL A 59 12.94 9.41 5.18
CA VAL A 59 14.02 10.36 5.46
C VAL A 59 13.73 11.73 4.83
N PRO A 60 13.98 12.86 5.54
CA PRO A 60 13.67 14.19 5.03
C PRO A 60 14.34 14.52 3.70
N HIS A 61 15.53 13.97 3.44
CA HIS A 61 16.27 14.17 2.18
C HIS A 61 15.51 13.65 0.94
N HIS A 62 14.57 12.73 1.10
CA HIS A 62 13.72 12.24 0.00
C HIS A 62 12.33 12.89 -0.01
N SER A 63 12.12 13.94 0.78
CA SER A 63 10.85 14.66 0.85
C SER A 63 10.76 15.75 -0.21
N THR A 64 9.67 15.73 -0.98
CA THR A 64 9.29 16.83 -1.87
C THR A 64 8.03 17.48 -1.31
N THR A 65 8.09 18.79 -1.02
CA THR A 65 6.93 19.57 -0.56
C THR A 65 6.72 20.73 -1.53
N GLY A 66 5.49 20.86 -2.05
CA GLY A 66 5.08 21.97 -2.89
C GLY A 66 3.82 22.63 -2.32
N TYR A 67 3.79 23.95 -2.30
CA TYR A 67 2.62 24.73 -1.88
C TYR A 67 1.99 25.39 -3.10
N LEU A 68 0.70 25.13 -3.31
CA LEU A 68 -0.10 25.89 -4.27
C LEU A 68 -0.67 27.11 -3.55
N LEU A 69 -0.11 28.28 -3.85
CA LEU A 69 -0.55 29.55 -3.28
C LEU A 69 -1.45 30.31 -4.28
N PRO A 70 -2.40 31.11 -3.80
CA PRO A 70 -3.17 32.00 -4.66
C PRO A 70 -2.24 32.97 -5.39
N LYS A 71 -2.68 33.45 -6.56
CA LYS A 71 -1.96 34.48 -7.32
C LYS A 71 -1.83 35.73 -6.45
N THR A 72 -0.61 36.24 -6.29
CA THR A 72 -0.38 37.50 -5.58
C THR A 72 -1.05 38.64 -6.36
N GLU A 73 -1.89 39.43 -5.69
CA GLU A 73 -2.44 40.66 -6.26
C GLU A 73 -1.33 41.71 -6.40
N ASN A 74 -1.29 42.39 -7.55
CA ASN A 74 -0.38 43.51 -7.82
C ASN A 74 -1.01 44.82 -7.36
#